data_AF-A0A356DYV1-F1
#
_entry.id   AF-A0A356DYV1-F1
#
_cell.length_a   1.000
_cell.length_b   1.000
_cell.length_c   1.000
_cell.angle_alpha   90.00
_cell.angle_beta   90.00
_cell.angle_gamma   90.00
#
_symmetry.space_group_name_H-M   'P 1'
#
loop_
_entity.id
_entity.type
_entity.pdbx_description
1 polymer ?
#
loop_
_entity_poly.entity_id
_entity_poly.type
_entity_poly.pdbx_seq_one_letter_code
_entity_poly.pdbx_strand_id
1 'polypeptide(L)'
;MTFQERVKALFAKETYLKSDGALDTRKLLKRTLVLMLFIFLLYYIGFQFYQRLGWDKNAVVQRFITDFGVPGVALYVYIVDLFVLPLSVDLMWPFVMDWHPLLAIVVMGTASVAGAFSAYLFGRLVGLIPLFRRWVLRQSGTHTEQLITKYGLWAIVISGLTPLPFSTICTVAGIVELKVHLVLLSITIRYARMALYYLIFAGMIVIG
;
A
#
# COMPACT_ATOMS: atom_id res chain seq x y z
N MET A 1 -12.99 32.60 -12.40
CA MET A 1 -12.20 31.38 -12.07
C MET A 1 -12.62 30.27 -12.98
N THR A 2 -11.73 29.90 -13.89
CA THR A 2 -11.98 28.97 -14.99
C THR A 2 -11.76 27.53 -14.51
N PHE A 3 -12.46 26.55 -15.06
CA PHE A 3 -12.37 25.13 -14.66
C PHE A 3 -10.93 24.60 -14.67
N GLN A 4 -10.12 25.03 -15.65
CA GLN A 4 -8.70 24.68 -15.75
C GLN A 4 -7.85 25.23 -14.59
N GLU A 5 -8.19 26.41 -14.04
CA GLU A 5 -7.49 27.01 -12.90
C GLU A 5 -7.79 26.25 -11.60
N ARG A 6 -9.04 25.80 -11.42
CA ARG A 6 -9.42 24.93 -10.30
C ARG A 6 -8.71 23.57 -10.33
N VAL A 7 -8.55 22.99 -11.52
CA VAL A 7 -7.83 21.73 -11.69
C VAL A 7 -6.33 21.91 -11.41
N LYS A 8 -5.70 22.98 -11.89
CA LYS A 8 -4.29 23.27 -11.56
C LYS A 8 -4.07 23.55 -10.06
N ALA A 9 -5.00 24.26 -9.41
CA ALA A 9 -4.92 24.54 -7.98
C ALA A 9 -5.03 23.28 -7.10
N LEU A 10 -5.72 22.23 -7.57
CA LEU A 10 -5.81 20.96 -6.84
C LEU A 10 -4.50 20.18 -6.78
N PHE A 11 -3.60 20.38 -7.74
CA PHE A 11 -2.30 19.70 -7.83
C PHE A 11 -1.11 20.58 -7.40
N ALA A 12 -1.35 21.84 -6.99
CA ALA A 12 -0.29 22.74 -6.53
C ALA A 12 0.20 22.38 -5.11
N LYS A 13 1.53 22.31 -4.96
CA LYS A 13 2.28 21.85 -3.77
C LYS A 13 1.94 22.62 -2.47
N GLU A 14 1.43 23.84 -2.58
CA GLU A 14 1.14 24.74 -1.45
C GLU A 14 -0.13 24.39 -0.65
N THR A 15 -0.89 23.36 -1.06
CA THR A 15 -2.26 23.12 -0.54
C THR A 15 -2.33 22.35 0.80
N TYR A 16 -1.21 21.80 1.27
CA TYR A 16 -1.15 20.87 2.42
C TYR A 16 -0.35 21.37 3.61
N LEU A 17 0.37 22.48 3.44
CA LEU A 17 1.14 23.15 4.48
C LEU A 17 0.37 24.38 4.93
N LYS A 18 0.11 24.51 6.24
CA LYS A 18 -0.34 25.77 6.81
C LYS A 18 0.80 26.79 6.76
N SER A 19 0.49 28.08 6.90
CA SER A 19 1.44 29.19 6.87
C SER A 19 2.54 29.12 7.96
N ASP A 20 2.43 28.18 8.90
CA ASP A 20 3.36 27.88 9.99
C ASP A 20 4.27 26.66 9.72
N GLY A 21 4.14 26.00 8.56
CA GLY A 21 4.88 24.79 8.21
C GLY A 21 4.28 23.50 8.79
N ALA A 22 3.14 23.55 9.49
CA ALA A 22 2.45 22.36 9.98
C ALA A 22 1.59 21.72 8.87
N LEU A 23 1.61 20.39 8.80
CA LEU A 23 0.74 19.61 7.91
C LEU A 23 -0.72 19.77 8.34
N ASP A 24 -1.63 20.10 7.41
CA ASP A 24 -3.06 20.22 7.70
C ASP A 24 -3.71 18.82 7.80
N THR A 25 -3.48 18.17 8.95
CA THR A 25 -3.80 16.76 9.21
C THR A 25 -5.28 16.43 9.02
N ARG A 26 -6.21 17.33 9.36
CA ARG A 26 -7.65 17.11 9.14
C ARG A 26 -8.03 17.02 7.67
N LYS A 27 -7.42 17.86 6.84
CA LYS A 27 -7.69 17.92 5.39
C LYS A 27 -7.08 16.73 4.67
N LEU A 28 -5.86 16.34 5.06
CA LEU A 28 -5.21 15.11 4.61
C LEU A 28 -6.05 13.90 4.98
N LEU A 29 -6.41 13.74 6.25
CA LEU A 29 -7.15 12.58 6.73
C LEU A 29 -8.51 12.43 6.06
N LYS A 30 -9.27 13.52 5.87
CA LYS A 30 -10.52 13.49 5.09
C LYS A 30 -10.30 13.06 3.64
N ARG A 31 -9.26 13.58 2.97
CA ARG A 31 -8.96 13.20 1.58
C ARG A 31 -8.52 11.74 1.46
N THR A 32 -7.70 11.25 2.38
CA THR A 32 -7.29 9.83 2.42
C THR A 32 -8.48 8.92 2.68
N LEU A 33 -9.39 9.31 3.57
CA LEU A 33 -10.59 8.54 3.90
C LEU A 33 -11.58 8.51 2.72
N VAL A 34 -11.75 9.64 2.02
CA VAL A 34 -12.55 9.71 0.78
C VAL A 34 -11.94 8.85 -0.32
N LEU A 35 -10.62 8.90 -0.52
CA LEU A 35 -9.93 8.03 -1.48
C LEU A 35 -10.10 6.55 -1.11
N MET A 36 -9.99 6.21 0.17
CA MET A 36 -10.20 4.84 0.66
C MET A 36 -11.63 4.37 0.38
N LEU A 37 -12.64 5.18 0.69
CA LEU A 37 -14.05 4.89 0.38
C LEU A 37 -14.28 4.74 -1.13
N PHE A 38 -13.69 5.61 -1.94
CA PHE A 38 -13.81 5.57 -3.38
C PHE A 38 -13.20 4.29 -3.96
N ILE A 39 -12.01 3.90 -3.49
CA ILE A 39 -11.37 2.62 -3.86
C ILE A 39 -12.27 1.45 -3.43
N PHE A 40 -12.80 1.47 -2.21
CA PHE A 40 -13.70 0.43 -1.71
C PHE A 40 -14.97 0.30 -2.55
N LEU A 41 -15.55 1.42 -2.98
CA LEU A 41 -16.71 1.45 -3.85
C LEU A 41 -16.39 0.86 -5.23
N LEU A 42 -15.25 1.21 -5.83
CA LEU A 42 -14.81 0.63 -7.10
C LEU A 42 -14.62 -0.89 -6.99
N TYR A 43 -14.03 -1.38 -5.90
CA TYR A 43 -13.93 -2.81 -5.64
C TYR A 43 -15.29 -3.47 -5.53
N TYR A 44 -16.23 -2.87 -4.80
CA TYR A 44 -17.58 -3.38 -4.68
C TYR A 44 -18.31 -3.46 -6.03
N ILE A 45 -18.18 -2.42 -6.86
CA ILE A 45 -18.75 -2.40 -8.21
C ILE A 45 -18.09 -3.47 -9.09
N GLY A 46 -16.77 -3.59 -9.04
CA GLY A 46 -16.03 -4.62 -9.76
C GLY A 46 -16.45 -6.03 -9.37
N PHE A 47 -16.69 -6.26 -8.07
CA PHE A 47 -17.18 -7.54 -7.55
C PHE A 47 -18.60 -7.86 -8.02
N GLN A 48 -19.51 -6.89 -7.96
CA GLN A 48 -20.86 -7.05 -8.51
C GLN A 48 -20.81 -7.37 -10.01
N PHE A 49 -19.94 -6.68 -10.76
CA PHE A 49 -19.78 -6.92 -12.18
C PHE A 49 -19.19 -8.31 -12.48
N TYR A 50 -18.21 -8.75 -11.68
CA TYR A 50 -17.62 -10.09 -11.74
C TYR A 50 -18.68 -11.19 -11.55
N GLN A 51 -19.54 -11.04 -10.53
CA GLN A 51 -20.65 -11.97 -10.31
C GLN A 51 -21.68 -11.95 -11.44
N ARG A 52 -22.03 -10.77 -11.96
CA ARG A 52 -23.01 -10.65 -13.05
C ARG A 52 -22.51 -11.20 -14.38
N LEU A 53 -21.21 -11.15 -14.64
CA LEU A 53 -20.59 -11.69 -15.86
C LEU A 53 -20.47 -13.22 -15.86
N GLY A 54 -20.79 -13.90 -14.75
CA GLY A 54 -20.67 -15.35 -14.66
C GLY A 54 -19.23 -15.85 -14.81
N TRP A 55 -18.24 -15.00 -14.48
CA TRP A 55 -16.82 -15.36 -14.60
C TRP A 55 -16.40 -16.47 -13.63
N ASP A 56 -17.17 -16.68 -12.56
CA ASP A 56 -17.12 -17.83 -11.66
C ASP A 56 -17.28 -19.17 -12.40
N LYS A 57 -18.06 -19.19 -13.49
CA LYS A 57 -18.38 -20.41 -14.26
C LYS A 57 -17.52 -20.61 -15.51
N ASN A 58 -16.67 -19.64 -15.85
CA ASN A 58 -15.84 -19.72 -17.05
C ASN A 58 -14.66 -20.70 -16.84
N ALA A 59 -14.61 -21.77 -17.63
CA ALA A 59 -13.57 -22.80 -17.54
C ALA A 59 -12.14 -22.26 -17.73
N VAL A 60 -11.97 -21.20 -18.53
CA VAL A 60 -10.68 -20.53 -18.74
C VAL A 60 -10.24 -19.75 -17.48
N VAL A 61 -11.18 -19.10 -16.80
CA VAL A 61 -10.92 -18.37 -15.55
C VAL A 61 -10.62 -19.35 -14.43
N GLN A 62 -11.38 -20.44 -14.33
CA GLN A 62 -11.13 -21.52 -13.37
C GLN A 62 -9.74 -22.15 -13.57
N ARG A 63 -9.36 -22.47 -14.83
CA ARG A 63 -8.01 -22.96 -15.15
C ARG A 63 -6.92 -21.95 -14.81
N PHE A 64 -7.14 -20.67 -15.12
CA PHE A 64 -6.22 -19.61 -14.75
C PHE A 64 -6.09 -19.52 -13.22
N ILE A 65 -7.19 -19.58 -12.45
CA ILE A 65 -7.15 -19.56 -10.98
C ILE A 65 -6.44 -20.78 -10.42
N THR A 66 -6.63 -21.98 -10.98
CA THR A 66 -5.93 -23.19 -10.52
C THR A 66 -4.45 -23.19 -10.88
N ASP A 67 -4.08 -22.67 -12.06
CA ASP A 67 -2.69 -22.64 -12.54
C ASP A 67 -1.90 -21.48 -11.91
N PHE A 68 -2.51 -20.31 -11.74
CA PHE A 68 -1.91 -19.17 -11.05
C PHE A 68 -1.91 -19.39 -9.53
N GLY A 69 -3.03 -19.85 -8.97
CA GLY A 69 -3.16 -20.36 -7.60
C GLY A 69 -2.48 -19.55 -6.50
N VAL A 70 -2.06 -20.28 -5.45
CA VAL A 70 -1.27 -19.76 -4.33
C VAL A 70 0.04 -19.08 -4.76
N PRO A 71 0.89 -19.68 -5.62
CA PRO A 71 2.19 -19.09 -5.95
C PRO A 71 2.07 -17.82 -6.79
N GLY A 72 1.08 -17.72 -7.68
CA GLY A 72 0.87 -16.55 -8.53
C GLY A 72 0.35 -15.34 -7.76
N VAL A 73 -0.55 -15.54 -6.79
CA VAL A 73 -0.96 -14.49 -5.85
C VAL A 73 0.23 -14.02 -5.03
N ALA A 74 1.02 -14.96 -4.49
CA ALA A 74 2.21 -14.63 -3.72
C ALA A 74 3.22 -13.82 -4.56
N LEU A 75 3.48 -14.25 -5.80
CA LEU A 75 4.39 -13.57 -6.70
C LEU A 75 3.91 -12.17 -7.09
N TYR A 76 2.62 -12.02 -7.41
CA TYR A 76 2.03 -10.71 -7.69
C TYR A 76 2.18 -9.76 -6.50
N VAL A 77 1.78 -10.21 -5.30
CA VAL A 77 1.88 -9.41 -4.08
C VAL A 77 3.32 -9.03 -3.78
N TYR A 78 4.25 -9.97 -3.93
CA TYR A 78 5.68 -9.73 -3.76
C TYR A 78 6.21 -8.67 -4.74
N ILE A 79 5.92 -8.79 -6.04
CA ILE A 79 6.39 -7.85 -7.08
C ILE A 79 5.80 -6.46 -6.84
N VAL A 80 4.51 -6.37 -6.51
CA VAL A 80 3.82 -5.09 -6.27
C VAL A 80 4.38 -4.38 -5.04
N ASP A 81 4.69 -5.10 -3.96
CA ASP A 81 5.28 -4.48 -2.76
C ASP A 81 6.81 -4.32 -2.85
N LEU A 82 7.48 -5.03 -3.76
CA LEU A 82 8.91 -4.85 -4.07
C LEU A 82 9.16 -3.56 -4.84
N PHE A 83 8.35 -3.32 -5.88
CA PHE A 83 8.52 -2.18 -6.76
C PHE A 83 7.56 -1.03 -6.40
N VAL A 84 7.94 0.19 -6.77
CA VAL A 84 7.05 1.35 -6.65
C VAL A 84 6.09 1.37 -7.85
N LEU A 85 5.19 0.38 -7.89
CA LEU A 85 4.17 0.27 -8.94
C LEU A 85 2.88 0.95 -8.48
N PRO A 86 2.11 1.58 -9.40
CA PRO A 86 0.78 2.10 -9.11
C PRO A 86 -0.27 0.98 -9.04
N LEU A 87 0.14 -0.23 -8.66
CA LEU A 87 -0.69 -1.40 -8.51
C LEU A 87 -0.92 -1.64 -7.02
N SER A 88 -2.12 -2.08 -6.66
CA SER A 88 -2.43 -2.46 -5.30
C SER A 88 -2.43 -3.98 -5.15
N VAL A 89 -1.96 -4.44 -4.00
CA VAL A 89 -2.14 -5.81 -3.50
C VAL A 89 -3.61 -6.18 -3.34
N ASP A 90 -4.48 -5.19 -3.17
CA ASP A 90 -5.91 -5.38 -2.98
C ASP A 90 -6.60 -5.96 -4.23
N LEU A 91 -5.96 -5.88 -5.41
CA LEU A 91 -6.46 -6.51 -6.64
C LEU A 91 -6.54 -8.04 -6.57
N MET A 92 -5.82 -8.66 -5.63
CA MET A 92 -5.85 -10.12 -5.48
C MET A 92 -7.02 -10.63 -4.65
N TRP A 93 -7.73 -9.78 -3.91
CA TRP A 93 -8.82 -10.20 -3.01
C TRP A 93 -9.89 -11.07 -3.68
N PRO A 94 -10.41 -10.75 -4.89
CA PRO A 94 -11.40 -11.59 -5.56
C PRO A 94 -10.92 -13.03 -5.84
N PHE A 95 -9.61 -13.23 -6.01
CA PHE A 95 -9.01 -14.54 -6.33
C PHE A 95 -8.71 -15.39 -5.09
N VAL A 96 -8.74 -14.78 -3.89
CA VAL A 96 -8.45 -15.47 -2.62
C VAL A 96 -9.67 -15.60 -1.71
N MET A 97 -10.85 -15.15 -2.13
CA MET A 97 -12.09 -15.26 -1.34
C MET A 97 -12.49 -16.71 -1.09
N ASP A 98 -12.27 -17.58 -2.07
CA ASP A 98 -12.60 -19.01 -1.96
C ASP A 98 -11.57 -19.79 -1.12
N TRP A 99 -10.49 -19.13 -0.70
CA TRP A 99 -9.45 -19.77 0.10
C TRP A 99 -9.78 -19.75 1.59
N HIS A 100 -9.18 -20.69 2.32
CA HIS A 100 -9.26 -20.67 3.78
C HIS A 100 -8.69 -19.34 4.33
N PRO A 101 -9.38 -18.64 5.26
CA PRO A 101 -8.99 -17.33 5.77
C PRO A 101 -7.51 -17.23 6.17
N LEU A 102 -7.05 -18.19 6.96
CA LEU A 102 -5.67 -18.23 7.44
C LEU A 102 -4.67 -18.36 6.29
N LEU A 103 -5.03 -19.11 5.23
CA LEU A 103 -4.15 -19.30 4.08
C LEU A 103 -4.03 -17.98 3.30
N ALA A 104 -5.14 -17.28 3.03
CA ALA A 104 -5.10 -15.99 2.34
C ALA A 104 -4.28 -14.95 3.12
N ILE A 105 -4.50 -14.83 4.43
CA ILE A 105 -3.79 -13.87 5.30
C ILE A 105 -2.30 -14.20 5.36
N VAL A 106 -1.94 -15.48 5.55
CA VAL A 106 -0.54 -15.89 5.63
C VAL A 106 0.16 -15.71 4.30
N VAL A 107 -0.41 -16.16 3.18
CA VAL A 107 0.23 -16.07 1.87
C VAL A 107 0.39 -14.62 1.43
N MET A 108 -0.68 -13.83 1.45
CA MET A 108 -0.61 -12.42 1.05
C MET A 108 0.23 -11.60 2.03
N GLY A 109 0.12 -11.88 3.33
CA GLY A 109 0.89 -11.19 4.37
C GLY A 109 2.38 -11.48 4.27
N THR A 110 2.77 -12.75 4.14
CA THR A 110 4.19 -13.16 4.00
C THR A 110 4.81 -12.64 2.71
N ALA A 111 4.13 -12.80 1.57
CA ALA A 111 4.60 -12.30 0.28
C ALA A 111 4.80 -10.78 0.31
N SER A 112 3.87 -10.08 0.95
CA SER A 112 3.93 -8.64 1.12
C SER A 112 5.10 -8.20 2.00
N VAL A 113 5.25 -8.81 3.17
CA VAL A 113 6.35 -8.54 4.10
C VAL A 113 7.69 -8.79 3.42
N ALA A 114 7.81 -9.88 2.67
CA ALA A 114 8.99 -10.19 1.87
C ALA A 114 9.25 -9.12 0.79
N GLY A 115 8.22 -8.72 0.04
CA GLY A 115 8.34 -7.68 -1.00
C GLY A 115 8.78 -6.34 -0.43
N ALA A 116 8.11 -5.89 0.63
CA ALA A 116 8.43 -4.62 1.31
C ALA A 116 9.81 -4.63 1.97
N PHE A 117 10.22 -5.77 2.55
CA PHE A 117 11.56 -5.92 3.08
C PHE A 117 12.63 -5.84 1.98
N SER A 118 12.39 -6.50 0.85
CA SER A 118 13.25 -6.39 -0.33
C SER A 118 13.29 -4.94 -0.87
N ALA A 119 12.16 -4.22 -0.87
CA ALA A 119 12.11 -2.79 -1.23
C ALA A 119 12.94 -1.92 -0.28
N TYR A 120 12.95 -2.24 1.02
CA TYR A 120 13.82 -1.60 2.00
C TYR A 120 15.30 -1.88 1.74
N LEU A 121 15.67 -3.14 1.45
CA LEU A 121 17.05 -3.49 1.09
C LEU A 121 17.50 -2.79 -0.19
N PHE A 122 16.61 -2.72 -1.19
CA PHE A 122 16.85 -1.97 -2.41
C PHE A 122 17.06 -0.48 -2.12
N GLY A 123 16.24 0.11 -1.25
CA GLY A 123 16.42 1.48 -0.78
C GLY A 123 17.78 1.70 -0.11
N ARG A 124 18.24 0.74 0.69
CA ARG A 124 19.55 0.80 1.35
C ARG A 124 20.71 0.75 0.34
N LEU A 125 20.59 -0.08 -0.68
CA LEU A 125 21.55 -0.14 -1.79
C LEU A 125 21.58 1.18 -2.58
N VAL A 126 20.41 1.75 -2.91
CA VAL A 126 20.32 3.05 -3.59
C VAL A 126 20.85 4.19 -2.71
N GLY A 127 20.66 4.10 -1.39
CA GLY A 127 21.18 5.07 -0.41
C GLY A 127 22.71 5.16 -0.35
N LEU A 128 23.43 4.12 -0.78
CA LEU A 128 24.89 4.16 -0.91
C LEU A 128 25.33 5.16 -2.00
N ILE A 129 24.47 5.45 -2.97
CA ILE A 129 24.75 6.41 -4.03
C ILE A 129 24.53 7.83 -3.48
N PRO A 130 25.60 8.66 -3.37
CA PRO A 130 25.52 9.95 -2.69
C PRO A 130 24.57 10.94 -3.38
N LEU A 131 24.30 10.79 -4.68
CA LEU A 131 23.34 11.60 -5.41
C LEU A 131 21.90 11.41 -4.89
N PHE A 132 21.45 10.16 -4.77
CA PHE A 132 20.11 9.83 -4.29
C PHE A 132 19.96 10.17 -2.81
N ARG A 133 20.98 9.87 -1.99
CA ARG A 133 20.99 10.22 -0.57
C ARG A 133 20.87 11.73 -0.36
N ARG A 134 21.65 12.55 -1.09
CA ARG A 134 21.56 14.02 -1.02
C ARG A 134 20.22 14.54 -1.52
N TRP A 135 19.62 13.92 -2.53
CA TRP A 135 18.31 14.33 -3.04
C TRP A 135 17.20 14.08 -2.00
N VAL A 136 17.19 12.90 -1.37
CA VAL A 136 16.26 12.56 -0.29
C VAL A 136 16.48 13.46 0.93
N LEU A 137 17.73 13.63 1.38
CA LEU A 137 18.05 14.51 2.51
C LEU A 137 17.70 15.99 2.23
N ARG A 138 17.87 16.47 1.00
CA ARG A 138 17.43 17.82 0.59
C ARG A 138 15.92 18.00 0.67
N GLN A 139 15.14 16.97 0.34
CA GLN A 139 13.69 17.01 0.54
C GLN A 139 13.28 16.88 2.00
N SER A 140 14.07 16.17 2.80
CA SER A 140 13.75 15.90 4.19
C SER A 140 14.21 16.98 5.17
N GLY A 141 15.17 17.84 4.84
CA GLY A 141 15.64 18.95 5.71
C GLY A 141 16.88 18.60 6.56
N THR A 142 17.37 19.57 7.35
CA THR A 142 18.65 19.47 8.09
C THR A 142 18.53 18.91 9.51
N HIS A 143 17.32 18.66 10.02
CA HIS A 143 17.06 18.11 11.38
C HIS A 143 16.55 16.66 11.36
N THR A 144 16.77 15.97 10.25
CA THR A 144 15.86 14.89 9.87
C THR A 144 16.28 13.52 10.35
N GLU A 145 17.53 13.30 10.75
CA GLU A 145 17.94 11.98 11.28
C GLU A 145 17.16 11.59 12.55
N GLN A 146 16.98 12.51 13.50
CA GLN A 146 16.26 12.22 14.74
C GLN A 146 14.73 12.10 14.49
N LEU A 147 14.18 12.94 13.62
CA LEU A 147 12.77 12.90 13.24
C LEU A 147 12.43 11.65 12.42
N ILE A 148 13.28 11.26 11.46
CA ILE A 148 13.13 10.01 10.70
C ILE A 148 13.22 8.81 11.64
N THR A 149 14.15 8.81 12.60
CA THR A 149 14.30 7.67 13.51
C THR A 149 13.05 7.48 14.38
N LYS A 150 12.42 8.58 14.83
CA LYS A 150 11.22 8.53 15.69
C LYS A 150 9.89 8.42 14.93
N TYR A 151 9.73 9.13 13.81
CA TYR A 151 8.50 9.18 13.03
C TYR A 151 8.51 8.29 11.79
N GLY A 152 9.68 7.86 11.32
CA GLY A 152 9.80 6.94 10.18
C GLY A 152 9.20 5.58 10.46
N LEU A 153 9.30 5.10 11.72
CA LEU A 153 8.58 3.91 12.18
C LEU A 153 7.06 4.07 12.00
N TRP A 154 6.51 5.18 12.51
CA TRP A 154 5.09 5.49 12.40
C TRP A 154 4.64 5.67 10.94
N ALA A 155 5.50 6.23 10.08
CA ALA A 155 5.20 6.34 8.66
C ALA A 155 5.03 4.96 7.99
N ILE A 156 5.86 3.96 8.34
CA ILE A 156 5.73 2.58 7.86
C ILE A 156 4.44 1.95 8.41
N VAL A 157 4.17 2.10 9.70
CA VAL A 157 2.96 1.53 10.33
C VAL A 157 1.68 2.12 9.71
N ILE A 158 1.61 3.44 9.58
CA ILE A 158 0.44 4.14 9.01
C ILE A 158 0.27 3.75 7.55
N SER A 159 1.35 3.66 6.77
CA SER A 159 1.25 3.26 5.36
C SER A 159 0.95 1.78 5.15
N GLY A 160 1.34 0.92 6.08
CA GLY A 160 0.98 -0.50 6.04
C GLY A 160 -0.50 -0.74 6.34
N LEU A 161 -1.13 0.13 7.15
CA LEU A 161 -2.56 0.09 7.46
C LEU A 161 -3.42 0.79 6.39
N THR A 162 -2.90 1.83 5.76
CA THR A 162 -3.62 2.62 4.76
C THR A 162 -3.35 2.11 3.34
N PRO A 163 -4.20 2.42 2.35
CA PRO A 163 -3.93 2.14 0.94
C PRO A 163 -2.89 3.12 0.34
N LEU A 164 -1.92 3.56 1.15
CA LEU A 164 -0.81 4.39 0.70
C LEU A 164 0.28 3.51 0.06
N PRO A 165 1.14 4.09 -0.80
CA PRO A 165 2.22 3.35 -1.45
C PRO A 165 3.27 2.89 -0.44
N PHE A 166 3.03 1.70 0.12
CA PHE A 166 3.83 1.11 1.19
C PHE A 166 5.27 0.82 0.76
N SER A 167 5.45 0.33 -0.47
CA SER A 167 6.77 0.05 -1.05
C SER A 167 7.64 1.30 -1.10
N THR A 168 7.09 2.46 -1.48
CA THR A 168 7.81 3.74 -1.50
C THR A 168 8.33 4.13 -0.13
N ILE A 169 7.52 3.98 0.91
CA ILE A 169 7.90 4.34 2.28
C ILE A 169 8.97 3.38 2.80
N CYS A 170 8.89 2.09 2.45
CA CYS A 170 9.93 1.12 2.79
C CYS A 170 11.26 1.40 2.05
N THR A 171 11.22 1.78 0.79
CA THR A 171 12.43 2.19 0.03
C THR A 171 13.06 3.44 0.63
N VAL A 172 12.26 4.47 0.94
CA VAL A 172 12.78 5.68 1.61
C VAL A 172 13.37 5.34 2.98
N ALA A 173 12.73 4.47 3.75
CA ALA A 173 13.24 3.95 5.02
C ALA A 173 14.61 3.25 4.88
N GLY A 174 14.85 2.59 3.74
CA GLY A 174 16.14 2.02 3.38
C GLY A 174 17.20 3.06 3.08
N ILE A 175 16.85 4.09 2.29
CA ILE A 175 17.77 5.18 1.90
C ILE A 175 18.27 5.97 3.12
N VAL A 176 17.40 6.15 4.11
CA VAL A 176 17.71 6.87 5.35
C VAL A 176 18.28 5.97 6.45
N GLU A 177 18.59 4.71 6.11
CA GLU A 177 19.26 3.75 6.99
C GLU A 177 18.54 3.47 8.32
N LEU A 178 17.19 3.38 8.30
CA LEU A 178 16.45 2.97 9.49
C LEU A 178 16.89 1.58 9.98
N LYS A 179 16.85 1.37 11.29
CA LYS A 179 17.25 0.10 11.92
C LYS A 179 16.39 -1.05 11.39
N VAL A 180 17.04 -2.08 10.85
CA VAL A 180 16.40 -3.25 10.21
C VAL A 180 15.31 -3.89 11.08
N HIS A 181 15.57 -4.08 12.38
CA HIS A 181 14.60 -4.70 13.30
C HIS A 181 13.34 -3.83 13.48
N LEU A 182 13.48 -2.51 13.50
CA LEU A 182 12.35 -1.59 13.61
C LEU A 182 11.48 -1.62 12.34
N VAL A 183 12.12 -1.71 11.17
CA VAL A 183 11.43 -1.84 9.88
C VAL A 183 10.70 -3.18 9.83
N LEU A 184 11.37 -4.29 10.16
CA LEU A 184 10.77 -5.63 10.20
C LEU A 184 9.55 -5.67 11.13
N LEU A 185 9.62 -5.08 12.32
CA LEU A 185 8.48 -4.98 13.24
C LEU A 185 7.35 -4.10 12.69
N SER A 186 7.66 -3.08 11.89
CA SER A 186 6.65 -2.20 11.32
C SER A 186 5.92 -2.85 10.15
N ILE A 187 6.64 -3.59 9.31
CA ILE A 187 6.05 -4.20 8.12
C ILE A 187 5.12 -5.37 8.44
N THR A 188 5.25 -6.01 9.61
CA THR A 188 4.29 -7.05 10.06
C THR A 188 2.88 -6.51 10.24
N ILE A 189 2.68 -5.18 10.33
CA ILE A 189 1.34 -4.58 10.31
C ILE A 189 0.53 -4.98 9.06
N ARG A 190 1.22 -5.41 7.99
CA ARG A 190 0.58 -5.94 6.77
C ARG A 190 -0.31 -7.14 7.08
N TYR A 191 0.06 -8.02 8.02
CA TYR A 191 -0.82 -9.12 8.45
C TYR A 191 -2.11 -8.61 9.07
N ALA A 192 -2.03 -7.57 9.90
CA ALA A 192 -3.20 -6.94 10.50
C ALA A 192 -4.12 -6.32 9.44
N ARG A 193 -3.54 -5.66 8.42
CA ARG A 193 -4.31 -5.17 7.27
C ARG A 193 -4.99 -6.32 6.53
N MET A 194 -4.29 -7.41 6.19
CA MET A 194 -4.90 -8.54 5.48
C MET A 194 -6.04 -9.17 6.29
N ALA A 195 -5.87 -9.31 7.61
CA ALA A 195 -6.92 -9.78 8.49
C ALA A 195 -8.15 -8.84 8.50
N LEU A 196 -7.93 -7.52 8.55
CA LEU A 196 -9.00 -6.52 8.53
C LEU A 196 -9.79 -6.56 7.23
N TYR A 197 -9.11 -6.59 6.08
CA TYR A 197 -9.78 -6.68 4.77
C TYR A 197 -10.56 -7.97 4.64
N TYR A 198 -9.98 -9.11 5.03
CA TYR A 198 -10.70 -10.38 5.04
C TYR A 198 -11.97 -10.30 5.89
N LEU A 199 -11.90 -9.73 7.11
CA LEU A 199 -13.07 -9.59 7.98
C LEU A 199 -14.17 -8.72 7.35
N ILE A 200 -13.79 -7.63 6.68
CA ILE A 200 -14.75 -6.75 6.00
C ILE A 200 -15.43 -7.52 4.85
N PHE A 201 -14.68 -8.25 4.04
CA PHE A 201 -15.23 -9.02 2.92
C PHE A 201 -16.07 -10.22 3.38
N ALA A 202 -15.60 -10.99 4.36
CA ALA A 202 -16.37 -12.08 4.97
C ALA A 202 -17.66 -11.57 5.61
N GLY A 203 -17.60 -10.42 6.31
CA GLY A 203 -18.77 -9.77 6.89
C GLY A 203 -19.78 -9.31 5.83
N MET A 204 -19.33 -8.85 4.66
CA MET A 204 -20.23 -8.50 3.54
C MET A 204 -20.91 -9.72 2.92
N ILE A 205 -20.24 -10.88 2.86
CA ILE A 205 -20.81 -12.13 2.32
C ILE A 205 -21.89 -12.71 3.24
N VAL A 206 -21.79 -12.50 4.56
CA VAL A 206 -22.82 -12.97 5.53
C VAL A 206 -24.07 -12.10 5.52
N ILE A 207 -23.99 -10.86 5.03
CA ILE A 207 -25.10 -9.89 5.00
C ILE A 207 -25.81 -9.87 3.62
N GLY A 208 -25.17 -10.36 2.56
CA GLY A 208 -25.71 -10.42 1.19
C GLY A 208 -26.23 -11.79 0.81
#